data_AF-A0A662CP07-F1
#
_entry.id   AF-A0A662CP07-F1
#
_cell.length_a   1.000
_cell.length_b   1.000
_cell.length_c   1.000
_cell.angle_alpha   90.00
_cell.angle_beta   90.00
_cell.angle_gamma   90.00
#
_symmetry.space_group_name_H-M   'P 1'
#
loop_
_entity.id
_entity.type
_entity.pdbx_description
1 polymer ?
#
loop_
_entity_poly.entity_id
_entity_poly.type
_entity_poly.pdbx_seq_one_letter_code
_entity_poly.pdbx_strand_id
1 'polypeptide(L)'
;GLSKMASRDLTDLVQSQIVEDLRASYDPAWTRRGMWDKGYSEAFRPNVPTMLLELFSHQNFIDMRFGQEPMFRFHVSRSIYKGMLKFLHIQYGTPYIVQPLPVEQFQAGIFQDETIVLQWKPVIDPLEATAQAESYIVYTRVNDGGFDNGTPVNSPNFVLDQVQSDSIYSFKVTAVNSGGESFPSEVLSACLTSNSLGTVAIVNAFDRTSGPAWFNDEHHAGFMNMVDQGVAYGVDLHTVGDQFDYQKDSPWLDDDSPGHGASYADLEAKVIPGNSFNFSYVHGLSIRNAGYSFVSVSDEALVKDSLDLLSYAMVDYLAGEERSTYMPKNDSVCHYQVWPESMLNMLENYLMDGGKLLVTGAHIASDMHLHEQDERVGKLLKFKWRTSNASRKGQFYSMDPEFAPMGQQFRFNTGIDPKLYTVEGADALEPIDSTAITLMRYSENNMSAGVAFRGVYGVVSLGFPFESIVDQKMRDIVMKQTLNYLLNHKDDE
;
A
#
# COMPACT_ATOMS: atom_id res chain seq x y z
N GLY A 1 -42.55 -14.53 -19.50
CA GLY A 1 -41.51 -14.45 -18.46
C GLY A 1 -40.29 -15.20 -18.93
N LEU A 2 -39.09 -14.80 -18.47
CA LEU A 2 -37.85 -15.54 -18.73
C LEU A 2 -37.90 -16.91 -18.03
N SER A 3 -37.33 -17.93 -18.66
CA SER A 3 -37.20 -19.26 -18.06
C SER A 3 -36.31 -19.19 -16.82
N LYS A 4 -36.62 -19.97 -15.76
CA LYS A 4 -35.73 -20.13 -14.60
C LYS A 4 -34.36 -20.72 -15.01
N MET A 5 -34.28 -21.39 -16.16
CA MET A 5 -33.01 -21.84 -16.75
C MET A 5 -32.02 -20.69 -17.01
N ALA A 6 -32.49 -19.45 -17.20
CA ALA A 6 -31.60 -18.30 -17.32
C ALA A 6 -30.74 -18.08 -16.05
N SER A 7 -31.22 -18.48 -14.88
CA SER A 7 -30.43 -18.42 -13.63
C SER A 7 -29.31 -19.46 -13.64
N ARG A 8 -29.56 -20.66 -14.19
CA ARG A 8 -28.54 -21.69 -14.41
C ARG A 8 -27.47 -21.19 -15.37
N ASP A 9 -27.86 -20.57 -16.48
CA ASP A 9 -26.91 -20.07 -17.47
C ASP A 9 -26.06 -18.90 -16.91
N LEU A 10 -26.68 -17.99 -16.15
CA LEU A 10 -25.95 -16.96 -15.40
C LEU A 10 -24.91 -17.58 -14.46
N THR A 11 -25.33 -18.59 -13.69
CA THR A 11 -24.46 -19.28 -12.72
C THR A 11 -23.30 -19.96 -13.42
N ASP A 12 -23.56 -20.66 -14.53
CA ASP A 12 -22.55 -21.39 -15.29
C ASP A 12 -21.51 -20.45 -15.92
N LEU A 13 -21.95 -19.29 -16.45
CA LEU A 13 -21.05 -18.29 -17.03
C LEU A 13 -20.18 -17.60 -15.98
N VAL A 14 -20.79 -17.17 -14.87
CA VAL A 14 -20.05 -16.53 -13.75
C VAL A 14 -19.06 -17.53 -13.14
N GLN A 15 -19.51 -18.76 -12.87
CA GLN A 15 -18.63 -19.77 -12.31
C GLN A 15 -17.48 -20.15 -13.26
N SER A 16 -17.76 -20.32 -14.56
CA SER A 16 -16.73 -20.63 -15.54
C SER A 16 -15.70 -19.51 -15.63
N GLN A 17 -16.14 -18.25 -15.66
CA GLN A 17 -15.25 -17.10 -15.66
C GLN A 17 -14.36 -17.03 -14.42
N ILE A 18 -14.93 -17.22 -13.22
CA ILE A 18 -14.15 -17.27 -11.96
C ILE A 18 -13.08 -18.37 -12.05
N VAL A 19 -13.46 -19.58 -12.47
CA VAL A 19 -12.52 -20.71 -12.52
C VAL A 19 -11.43 -20.49 -13.56
N GLU A 20 -11.76 -19.96 -14.73
CA GLU A 20 -10.77 -19.66 -15.78
C GLU A 20 -9.75 -18.63 -15.32
N ASP A 21 -10.20 -17.50 -14.76
CA ASP A 21 -9.32 -16.44 -14.29
C ASP A 21 -8.47 -16.91 -13.10
N LEU A 22 -9.07 -17.57 -12.09
CA LEU A 22 -8.32 -18.04 -10.93
C LEU A 22 -7.32 -19.15 -11.29
N ARG A 23 -7.59 -19.96 -12.31
CA ARG A 23 -6.61 -20.93 -12.83
C ARG A 23 -5.44 -20.27 -13.54
N ALA A 24 -5.70 -19.18 -14.25
CA ALA A 24 -4.66 -18.45 -14.94
C ALA A 24 -3.79 -17.63 -13.97
N SER A 25 -4.38 -17.07 -12.90
CA SER A 25 -3.70 -16.14 -12.00
C SER A 25 -3.14 -16.75 -10.71
N TYR A 26 -3.73 -17.84 -10.20
CA TYR A 26 -3.39 -18.33 -8.84
C TYR A 26 -3.06 -19.81 -8.79
N ASP A 27 -3.95 -20.67 -9.26
CA ASP A 27 -3.76 -22.12 -9.17
C ASP A 27 -4.35 -22.82 -10.39
N PRO A 28 -3.53 -23.36 -11.31
CA PRO A 28 -4.00 -24.11 -12.47
C PRO A 28 -4.94 -25.27 -12.13
N ALA A 29 -4.87 -25.79 -10.89
CA ALA A 29 -5.74 -26.84 -10.37
C ALA A 29 -6.96 -26.31 -9.59
N TRP A 30 -7.30 -25.01 -9.67
CA TRP A 30 -8.44 -24.43 -8.95
C TRP A 30 -9.72 -25.22 -9.22
N THR A 31 -10.37 -25.66 -8.14
CA THR A 31 -11.52 -26.57 -8.22
C THR A 31 -12.78 -25.83 -8.67
N ARG A 32 -13.43 -26.33 -9.73
CA ARG A 32 -14.79 -25.91 -10.09
C ARG A 32 -15.79 -26.62 -9.17
N ARG A 33 -16.43 -25.85 -8.28
CA ARG A 33 -17.44 -26.36 -7.35
C ARG A 33 -18.73 -26.78 -8.08
N GLY A 34 -19.58 -27.56 -7.43
CA GLY A 34 -20.86 -27.97 -8.01
C GLY A 34 -21.85 -26.80 -8.12
N MET A 35 -22.69 -26.81 -9.17
CA MET A 35 -23.88 -25.95 -9.25
C MET A 35 -25.08 -26.69 -8.65
N TRP A 36 -25.84 -26.03 -7.79
CA TRP A 36 -26.98 -26.62 -7.11
C TRP A 36 -28.28 -25.91 -7.48
N ASP A 37 -29.33 -26.70 -7.71
CA ASP A 37 -30.71 -26.24 -7.80
C ASP A 37 -31.40 -26.51 -6.45
N LYS A 38 -31.59 -25.45 -5.66
CA LYS A 38 -32.11 -25.51 -4.28
C LYS A 38 -33.03 -24.34 -4.01
N GLY A 39 -34.03 -24.56 -3.15
CA GLY A 39 -35.04 -23.58 -2.77
C GLY A 39 -34.56 -22.51 -1.77
N TYR A 40 -33.36 -21.95 -1.93
CA TYR A 40 -32.92 -20.79 -1.15
C TYR A 40 -33.78 -19.58 -1.51
N SER A 41 -34.39 -18.93 -0.52
CA SER A 41 -35.41 -17.90 -0.73
C SER A 41 -34.87 -16.75 -1.60
N GLU A 42 -33.62 -16.38 -1.38
CA GLU A 42 -32.86 -15.31 -2.03
C GLU A 42 -32.66 -15.56 -3.52
N ALA A 43 -32.49 -16.82 -3.95
CA ALA A 43 -32.30 -17.19 -5.36
C ALA A 43 -33.60 -17.68 -6.02
N PHE A 44 -34.51 -18.29 -5.25
CA PHE A 44 -35.73 -18.91 -5.76
C PHE A 44 -36.85 -17.89 -6.01
N ARG A 45 -37.08 -16.96 -5.08
CA ARG A 45 -38.22 -16.02 -5.13
C ARG A 45 -38.11 -14.92 -6.19
N PRO A 46 -36.92 -14.38 -6.53
CA PRO A 46 -36.84 -13.33 -7.54
C PRO A 46 -37.42 -13.76 -8.90
N ASN A 47 -38.11 -12.83 -9.55
CA ASN A 47 -38.68 -13.00 -10.90
C ASN A 47 -37.70 -12.57 -12.02
N VAL A 48 -36.41 -12.47 -11.68
CA VAL A 48 -35.29 -12.14 -12.57
C VAL A 48 -34.23 -13.24 -12.46
N PRO A 49 -33.31 -13.39 -13.43
CA PRO A 49 -32.16 -14.28 -13.28
C PRO A 49 -31.41 -13.98 -11.98
N THR A 50 -31.16 -14.99 -11.15
CA THR A 50 -30.52 -14.81 -9.84
C THR A 50 -29.67 -16.03 -9.51
N MET A 51 -28.52 -15.79 -8.89
CA MET A 51 -27.64 -16.84 -8.37
C MET A 51 -27.22 -16.49 -6.94
N LEU A 52 -26.95 -17.52 -6.15
CA LEU A 52 -26.28 -17.39 -4.86
C LEU A 52 -24.86 -17.95 -5.05
N LEU A 53 -23.85 -17.14 -4.70
CA LEU A 53 -22.44 -17.51 -4.85
C LEU A 53 -21.82 -17.83 -3.49
N GLU A 54 -21.61 -19.12 -3.22
CA GLU A 54 -20.75 -19.57 -2.12
C GLU A 54 -19.31 -19.74 -2.62
N LEU A 55 -18.55 -18.65 -2.63
CA LEU A 55 -17.20 -18.65 -3.18
C LEU A 55 -16.23 -19.51 -2.35
N PHE A 56 -16.37 -19.47 -1.03
CA PHE A 56 -15.45 -20.06 -0.06
C PHE A 56 -16.15 -20.92 0.97
N SER A 57 -15.41 -21.87 1.55
CA SER A 57 -15.82 -22.61 2.73
C SER A 57 -15.09 -22.03 3.94
N HIS A 58 -15.83 -21.54 4.93
CA HIS A 58 -15.24 -21.06 6.19
C HIS A 58 -14.57 -22.19 7.01
N GLN A 59 -14.84 -23.46 6.68
CA GLN A 59 -14.14 -24.61 7.25
C GLN A 59 -12.86 -24.98 6.51
N ASN A 60 -12.58 -24.35 5.36
CA ASN A 60 -11.36 -24.55 4.61
C ASN A 60 -10.41 -23.38 4.85
N PHE A 61 -9.33 -23.64 5.59
CA PHE A 61 -8.38 -22.60 5.95
C PHE A 61 -7.69 -21.94 4.73
N ILE A 62 -7.47 -22.67 3.63
CA ILE A 62 -6.88 -22.05 2.43
C ILE A 62 -7.85 -21.06 1.76
N ASP A 63 -9.15 -21.34 1.82
CA ASP A 63 -10.17 -20.42 1.32
C ASP A 63 -10.22 -19.16 2.16
N MET A 64 -10.13 -19.29 3.49
CA MET A 64 -10.07 -18.14 4.40
C MET A 64 -8.87 -17.27 4.12
N ARG A 65 -7.70 -17.86 3.87
CA ARG A 65 -6.50 -17.10 3.48
C ARG A 65 -6.73 -16.29 2.21
N PHE A 66 -7.23 -16.90 1.13
CA PHE A 66 -7.55 -16.15 -0.10
C PHE A 66 -8.62 -15.07 0.13
N GLY A 67 -9.60 -15.33 1.01
CA GLY A 67 -10.64 -14.37 1.35
C GLY A 67 -10.14 -13.11 2.05
N GLN A 68 -9.01 -13.19 2.74
CA GLN A 68 -8.39 -12.02 3.38
C GLN A 68 -7.53 -11.20 2.40
N GLU A 69 -7.04 -11.77 1.30
CA GLU A 69 -6.15 -11.07 0.37
C GLU A 69 -6.89 -10.01 -0.48
N PRO A 70 -6.57 -8.70 -0.36
CA PRO A 70 -7.21 -7.65 -1.16
C PRO A 70 -7.06 -7.85 -2.67
N MET A 71 -5.88 -8.25 -3.15
CA MET A 71 -5.63 -8.53 -4.57
C MET A 71 -6.52 -9.68 -5.09
N PHE A 72 -6.69 -10.75 -4.31
CA PHE A 72 -7.57 -11.85 -4.69
C PHE A 72 -9.03 -11.37 -4.77
N ARG A 73 -9.49 -10.60 -3.79
CA ARG A 73 -10.85 -10.04 -3.77
C ARG A 73 -11.10 -9.17 -5.00
N PHE A 74 -10.11 -8.37 -5.44
CA PHE A 74 -10.20 -7.60 -6.67
C PHE A 74 -10.36 -8.51 -7.90
N HIS A 75 -9.47 -9.49 -8.09
CA HIS A 75 -9.52 -10.38 -9.24
C HIS A 75 -10.82 -11.20 -9.31
N VAL A 76 -11.26 -11.81 -8.21
CA VAL A 76 -12.48 -12.62 -8.21
C VAL A 76 -13.73 -11.77 -8.44
N SER A 77 -13.79 -10.56 -7.89
CA SER A 77 -14.89 -9.61 -8.13
C SER A 77 -14.95 -9.20 -9.60
N ARG A 78 -13.77 -8.97 -10.21
CA ARG A 78 -13.66 -8.69 -11.64
C ARG A 78 -14.10 -9.88 -12.49
N SER A 79 -13.79 -11.12 -12.11
CA SER A 79 -14.29 -12.32 -12.80
C SER A 79 -15.81 -12.47 -12.71
N ILE A 80 -16.41 -12.16 -11.55
CA ILE A 80 -17.87 -12.14 -11.40
C ILE A 80 -18.49 -11.12 -12.38
N TYR A 81 -17.94 -9.90 -12.41
CA TYR A 81 -18.36 -8.86 -13.34
C TYR A 81 -18.27 -9.29 -14.82
N LYS A 82 -17.13 -9.86 -15.24
CA LYS A 82 -16.94 -10.41 -16.61
C LYS A 82 -18.00 -11.47 -16.93
N GLY A 83 -18.30 -12.38 -16.00
CA GLY A 83 -19.32 -13.41 -16.17
C GLY A 83 -20.74 -12.84 -16.34
N MET A 84 -21.07 -11.79 -15.57
CA MET A 84 -22.35 -11.08 -15.70
C MET A 84 -22.49 -10.41 -17.07
N LEU A 85 -21.42 -9.77 -17.57
CA LEU A 85 -21.42 -9.18 -18.92
C LEU A 85 -21.63 -10.22 -20.02
N LYS A 86 -20.93 -11.36 -19.94
CA LYS A 86 -21.12 -12.48 -20.89
C LYS A 86 -22.57 -12.99 -20.88
N PHE A 87 -23.18 -13.09 -19.70
CA PHE A 87 -24.58 -13.46 -19.57
C PHE A 87 -25.51 -12.45 -20.27
N LEU A 88 -25.36 -11.16 -20.01
CA LEU A 88 -26.16 -10.11 -20.64
C LEU A 88 -25.98 -10.08 -22.16
N HIS A 89 -24.76 -10.28 -22.64
CA HIS A 89 -24.46 -10.40 -24.06
C HIS A 89 -25.22 -11.55 -24.72
N ILE A 90 -25.19 -12.75 -24.11
CA ILE A 90 -25.90 -13.92 -24.65
C ILE A 90 -27.42 -13.72 -24.62
N GLN A 91 -27.96 -13.11 -23.55
CA GLN A 91 -29.41 -12.90 -23.42
C GLN A 91 -29.96 -11.86 -24.40
N TYR A 92 -29.21 -10.78 -24.67
CA TYR A 92 -29.73 -9.61 -25.38
C TYR A 92 -29.01 -9.31 -26.70
N GLY A 93 -27.96 -10.06 -27.06
CA GLY A 93 -27.14 -9.81 -28.26
C GLY A 93 -26.36 -8.49 -28.21
N THR A 94 -26.23 -7.88 -27.03
CA THR A 94 -25.55 -6.59 -26.86
C THR A 94 -24.05 -6.82 -26.68
N PRO A 95 -23.16 -6.20 -27.47
CA PRO A 95 -21.73 -6.28 -27.24
C PRO A 95 -21.35 -5.83 -25.83
N TYR A 96 -20.33 -6.45 -25.24
CA TYR A 96 -19.80 -6.03 -23.94
C TYR A 96 -18.33 -5.64 -24.05
N ILE A 97 -17.92 -4.72 -23.19
CA ILE A 97 -16.55 -4.25 -23.03
C ILE A 97 -16.30 -4.19 -21.53
N VAL A 98 -15.15 -4.70 -21.09
CA VAL A 98 -14.76 -4.70 -19.68
C VAL A 98 -13.99 -3.42 -19.38
N GLN A 99 -14.20 -2.84 -18.20
CA GLN A 99 -13.48 -1.63 -17.80
C GLN A 99 -11.96 -1.90 -17.70
N PRO A 100 -11.10 -0.89 -17.91
CA PRO A 100 -9.65 -1.07 -17.85
C PRO A 100 -9.11 -1.43 -16.46
N LEU A 101 -7.84 -1.84 -16.41
CA LEU A 101 -7.07 -1.90 -15.16
C LEU A 101 -6.52 -0.51 -14.81
N PRO A 102 -6.20 -0.25 -13.52
CA PRO A 102 -5.55 0.99 -13.09
C PRO A 102 -4.27 1.28 -13.88
N VAL A 103 -3.91 2.54 -14.00
CA VAL A 103 -2.61 2.93 -14.57
C VAL A 103 -1.48 2.58 -13.60
N GLU A 104 -0.28 2.38 -14.14
CA GLU A 104 0.94 2.11 -13.35
C GLU A 104 2.00 3.19 -13.64
N GLN A 105 3.11 3.17 -12.88
CA GLN A 105 4.27 4.03 -13.09
C GLN A 105 3.87 5.51 -13.13
N PHE A 106 3.06 5.92 -12.15
CA PHE A 106 2.57 7.27 -12.07
C PHE A 106 3.69 8.19 -11.54
N GLN A 107 3.85 9.35 -12.16
CA GLN A 107 4.81 10.35 -11.71
C GLN A 107 4.26 11.76 -11.84
N ALA A 108 4.55 12.59 -10.85
CA ALA A 108 4.35 14.03 -10.90
C ALA A 108 5.71 14.73 -10.88
N GLY A 109 5.98 15.60 -11.86
CA GLY A 109 7.19 16.41 -11.94
C GLY A 109 6.86 17.90 -12.03
N ILE A 110 7.77 18.75 -11.56
CA ILE A 110 7.68 20.21 -11.75
C ILE A 110 8.66 20.60 -12.86
N PHE A 111 8.18 21.34 -13.85
CA PHE A 111 9.00 21.86 -14.94
C PHE A 111 9.12 23.39 -14.86
N GLN A 112 10.02 23.97 -15.66
CA GLN A 112 10.17 25.43 -15.75
C GLN A 112 8.81 26.04 -16.16
N ASP A 113 8.48 27.21 -15.60
CA ASP A 113 7.22 27.97 -15.80
C ASP A 113 6.01 27.63 -14.89
N GLU A 114 6.23 27.17 -13.65
CA GLU A 114 5.13 26.94 -12.68
C GLU A 114 4.12 25.90 -13.21
N THR A 115 4.65 24.85 -13.83
CA THR A 115 3.86 23.75 -14.40
C THR A 115 4.12 22.45 -13.66
N ILE A 116 3.04 21.70 -13.42
CA ILE A 116 3.14 20.30 -12.97
C ILE A 116 2.84 19.41 -14.17
N VAL A 117 3.76 18.51 -14.47
CA VAL A 117 3.61 17.51 -15.53
C VAL A 117 3.41 16.14 -14.90
N LEU A 118 2.33 15.50 -15.29
CA LEU A 118 1.97 14.14 -14.90
C LEU A 118 2.24 13.19 -16.06
N GLN A 119 2.75 12.00 -15.75
CA GLN A 119 2.91 10.91 -16.72
C GLN A 119 2.60 9.57 -16.05
N TRP A 120 2.09 8.61 -16.80
CA TRP A 120 1.77 7.27 -16.34
C TRP A 120 1.84 6.26 -17.49
N LYS A 121 1.65 4.97 -17.21
CA LYS A 121 1.53 3.93 -18.25
C LYS A 121 0.19 3.20 -18.17
N PRO A 122 -0.47 2.96 -19.32
CA PRO A 122 -1.63 2.07 -19.38
C PRO A 122 -1.24 0.62 -19.07
N VAL A 123 -2.14 -0.09 -18.39
CA VAL A 123 -1.99 -1.51 -18.10
C VAL A 123 -2.88 -2.33 -19.05
N ILE A 124 -2.31 -3.39 -19.64
CA ILE A 124 -3.03 -4.36 -20.46
C ILE A 124 -3.52 -5.49 -19.56
N ASP A 125 -4.81 -5.85 -19.63
CA ASP A 125 -5.36 -7.04 -18.97
C ASP A 125 -5.08 -8.28 -19.85
N PRO A 126 -4.17 -9.18 -19.46
CA PRO A 126 -3.84 -10.36 -20.27
C PRO A 126 -5.01 -11.36 -20.36
N LEU A 127 -6.00 -11.27 -19.46
CA LEU A 127 -7.16 -12.15 -19.39
C LEU A 127 -8.40 -11.53 -20.04
N GLU A 128 -8.34 -10.29 -20.54
CA GLU A 128 -9.48 -9.61 -21.14
C GLU A 128 -9.06 -8.53 -22.14
N ALA A 129 -8.98 -8.92 -23.41
CA ALA A 129 -8.53 -8.03 -24.49
C ALA A 129 -9.44 -6.81 -24.71
N THR A 130 -10.72 -6.85 -24.31
CA THR A 130 -11.61 -5.69 -24.42
C THR A 130 -11.34 -4.61 -23.38
N ALA A 131 -10.56 -4.91 -22.34
CA ALA A 131 -10.25 -3.98 -21.24
C ALA A 131 -9.17 -2.93 -21.56
N GLN A 132 -8.85 -2.71 -22.84
CA GLN A 132 -7.88 -1.71 -23.23
C GLN A 132 -8.39 -0.30 -22.90
N ALA A 133 -7.50 0.55 -22.35
CA ALA A 133 -7.79 1.96 -22.11
C ALA A 133 -7.89 2.74 -23.43
N GLU A 134 -8.91 3.59 -23.56
CA GLU A 134 -9.14 4.49 -24.69
C GLU A 134 -8.79 5.95 -24.35
N SER A 135 -8.96 6.33 -23.07
CA SER A 135 -8.67 7.66 -22.51
C SER A 135 -8.41 7.55 -21.01
N TYR A 136 -8.21 8.68 -20.34
CA TYR A 136 -7.98 8.76 -18.89
C TYR A 136 -8.72 9.93 -18.28
N ILE A 137 -8.96 9.88 -16.98
CA ILE A 137 -9.45 11.03 -16.20
C ILE A 137 -8.42 11.36 -15.13
N VAL A 138 -7.98 12.62 -15.10
CA VAL A 138 -7.09 13.16 -14.07
C VAL A 138 -7.93 13.91 -13.06
N TYR A 139 -7.93 13.43 -11.81
CA TYR A 139 -8.58 14.12 -10.70
C TYR A 139 -7.57 14.96 -9.96
N THR A 140 -7.92 16.21 -9.64
CA THR A 140 -7.05 17.12 -8.90
C THR A 140 -7.68 17.54 -7.58
N ARG A 141 -6.89 17.49 -6.51
CA ARG A 141 -7.20 18.07 -5.20
C ARG A 141 -6.17 19.15 -4.88
N VAL A 142 -6.63 20.27 -4.33
CA VAL A 142 -5.75 21.33 -3.82
C VAL A 142 -5.81 21.35 -2.30
N ASN A 143 -4.65 21.31 -1.66
CA ASN A 143 -4.47 21.27 -0.21
C ASN A 143 -5.31 20.14 0.43
N ASP A 144 -6.02 20.43 1.52
CA ASP A 144 -6.89 19.50 2.26
C ASP A 144 -8.34 19.45 1.72
N GLY A 145 -8.57 19.94 0.49
CA GLY A 145 -9.88 19.94 -0.15
C GLY A 145 -10.36 18.56 -0.64
N GLY A 146 -11.44 18.54 -1.42
CA GLY A 146 -11.89 17.36 -2.16
C GLY A 146 -11.20 17.27 -3.53
N PHE A 147 -11.19 16.07 -4.11
CA PHE A 147 -10.91 15.94 -5.54
C PHE A 147 -12.04 16.58 -6.35
N ASP A 148 -11.68 17.19 -7.48
CA ASP A 148 -12.63 17.74 -8.46
C ASP A 148 -13.39 16.65 -9.23
N ASN A 149 -14.15 17.06 -10.24
CA ASN A 149 -14.92 16.14 -11.10
C ASN A 149 -14.07 15.45 -12.19
N GLY A 150 -12.74 15.64 -12.17
CA GLY A 150 -11.83 15.07 -13.14
C GLY A 150 -11.73 15.83 -14.46
N THR A 151 -10.56 15.77 -15.08
CA THR A 151 -10.26 16.29 -16.41
C THR A 151 -9.97 15.14 -17.38
N PRO A 152 -10.79 14.94 -18.43
CA PRO A 152 -10.55 13.87 -19.39
C PRO A 152 -9.36 14.20 -20.30
N VAL A 153 -8.50 13.20 -20.54
CA VAL A 153 -7.32 13.31 -21.40
C VAL A 153 -7.19 12.08 -22.30
N ASN A 154 -6.66 12.26 -23.51
CA ASN A 154 -6.55 11.19 -24.52
C ASN A 154 -5.13 10.62 -24.62
N SER A 155 -4.23 11.01 -23.73
CA SER A 155 -2.84 10.58 -23.73
C SER A 155 -2.39 10.32 -22.30
N PRO A 156 -1.38 9.45 -22.09
CA PRO A 156 -0.93 9.08 -20.76
C PRO A 156 -0.02 10.14 -20.13
N ASN A 157 -0.41 11.40 -20.29
CA ASN A 157 0.25 12.57 -19.73
C ASN A 157 -0.78 13.69 -19.55
N PHE A 158 -0.48 14.59 -18.61
CA PHE A 158 -1.28 15.78 -18.36
C PHE A 158 -0.37 16.91 -17.86
N VAL A 159 -0.67 18.14 -18.26
CA VAL A 159 0.05 19.32 -17.79
C VAL A 159 -0.95 20.23 -17.09
N LEU A 160 -0.65 20.55 -15.84
CA LEU A 160 -1.35 21.59 -15.09
C LEU A 160 -0.50 22.85 -15.13
N ASP A 161 -0.99 23.86 -15.83
CA ASP A 161 -0.39 25.18 -15.90
C ASP A 161 -0.86 26.09 -14.75
N GLN A 162 -0.10 27.16 -14.49
CA GLN A 162 -0.47 28.23 -13.56
C GLN A 162 -0.68 27.73 -12.11
N VAL A 163 0.22 26.86 -11.64
CA VAL A 163 0.13 26.34 -10.28
C VAL A 163 0.44 27.44 -9.27
N GLN A 164 -0.37 27.56 -8.23
CA GLN A 164 -0.17 28.55 -7.18
C GLN A 164 0.96 28.09 -6.26
N SER A 165 1.92 28.98 -6.00
CA SER A 165 2.95 28.70 -5.02
C SER A 165 2.35 28.42 -3.63
N ASP A 166 3.05 27.59 -2.85
CA ASP A 166 2.69 27.15 -1.50
C ASP A 166 1.41 26.30 -1.39
N SER A 167 0.73 26.05 -2.51
CA SER A 167 -0.39 25.10 -2.58
C SER A 167 0.08 23.72 -2.99
N ILE A 168 -0.41 22.71 -2.26
CA ILE A 168 -0.14 21.31 -2.58
C ILE A 168 -1.21 20.84 -3.57
N TYR A 169 -0.78 20.34 -4.71
CA TYR A 169 -1.66 19.70 -5.68
C TYR A 169 -1.48 18.20 -5.58
N SER A 170 -2.58 17.48 -5.36
CA SER A 170 -2.62 16.03 -5.33
C SER A 170 -3.44 15.49 -6.50
N PHE A 171 -2.99 14.40 -7.09
CA PHE A 171 -3.55 13.84 -8.31
C PHE A 171 -3.78 12.35 -8.17
N LYS A 172 -4.85 11.86 -8.80
CA LYS A 172 -5.03 10.45 -9.11
C LYS A 172 -5.56 10.32 -10.53
N VAL A 173 -5.24 9.21 -11.17
CA VAL A 173 -5.60 8.97 -12.57
C VAL A 173 -6.37 7.66 -12.68
N THR A 174 -7.40 7.65 -13.50
CA THR A 174 -8.13 6.44 -13.89
C THR A 174 -8.05 6.24 -15.40
N ALA A 175 -8.01 4.98 -15.82
CA ALA A 175 -8.13 4.59 -17.22
C ALA A 175 -9.61 4.38 -17.58
N VAL A 176 -10.00 4.82 -18.77
CA VAL A 176 -11.39 4.79 -19.23
C VAL A 176 -11.48 4.15 -20.61
N ASN A 177 -12.49 3.31 -20.76
CA ASN A 177 -12.99 2.88 -22.06
C ASN A 177 -14.53 2.87 -22.04
N SER A 178 -15.14 2.51 -23.16
CA SER A 178 -16.60 2.35 -23.25
C SER A 178 -17.24 1.32 -22.30
N GLY A 179 -16.45 0.46 -21.65
CA GLY A 179 -16.87 -0.47 -20.59
C GLY A 179 -16.84 0.11 -19.17
N GLY A 180 -16.24 1.27 -18.96
CA GLY A 180 -16.23 1.97 -17.67
C GLY A 180 -14.88 2.56 -17.30
N GLU A 181 -14.72 2.85 -16.01
CA GLU A 181 -13.55 3.48 -15.40
C GLU A 181 -12.82 2.50 -14.49
N SER A 182 -11.49 2.51 -14.51
CA SER A 182 -10.66 1.67 -13.65
C SER A 182 -10.73 2.10 -12.17
N PHE A 183 -10.15 1.29 -11.29
CA PHE A 183 -9.74 1.81 -9.98
C PHE A 183 -8.69 2.92 -10.18
N PRO A 184 -8.57 3.88 -9.25
CA PRO A 184 -7.59 4.95 -9.38
C PRO A 184 -6.17 4.43 -9.17
N SER A 185 -5.20 5.16 -9.72
CA SER A 185 -3.81 5.12 -9.29
C SER A 185 -3.68 5.47 -7.81
N GLU A 186 -2.47 5.31 -7.26
CA GLU A 186 -2.09 6.02 -6.06
C GLU A 186 -2.21 7.54 -6.22
N VAL A 187 -2.25 8.25 -5.09
CA VAL A 187 -2.31 9.71 -5.06
C VAL A 187 -0.90 10.29 -4.92
N LEU A 188 -0.42 10.89 -5.99
CA LEU A 188 0.84 11.64 -6.00
C LEU A 188 0.58 13.13 -5.78
N SER A 189 1.51 13.82 -5.13
CA SER A 189 1.41 15.23 -4.80
C SER A 189 2.66 16.01 -5.19
N ALA A 190 2.47 17.28 -5.57
CA ALA A 190 3.55 18.20 -5.83
C ALA A 190 3.22 19.60 -5.28
N CYS A 191 4.26 20.35 -4.93
CA CYS A 191 4.15 21.71 -4.43
C CYS A 191 5.36 22.53 -4.87
N LEU A 192 5.10 23.68 -5.47
CA LEU A 192 6.10 24.72 -5.71
C LEU A 192 6.06 25.68 -4.53
N THR A 193 7.08 25.66 -3.68
CA THR A 193 7.15 26.51 -2.48
C THR A 193 7.80 27.85 -2.82
N SER A 194 7.20 28.95 -2.34
CA SER A 194 7.74 30.30 -2.52
C SER A 194 9.09 30.43 -1.82
N ASN A 195 10.12 30.94 -2.51
CA ASN A 195 11.50 31.03 -1.98
C ASN A 195 12.05 29.68 -1.48
N SER A 196 11.70 28.60 -2.20
CA SER A 196 12.10 27.24 -1.87
C SER A 196 13.61 27.10 -1.64
N LEU A 197 13.97 26.36 -0.59
CA LEU A 197 15.35 25.99 -0.26
C LEU A 197 15.91 24.85 -1.13
N GLY A 198 15.06 24.23 -1.95
CA GLY A 198 15.37 23.09 -2.81
C GLY A 198 14.14 22.23 -3.05
N THR A 199 14.24 21.26 -3.96
CA THR A 199 13.15 20.33 -4.25
C THR A 199 13.46 18.95 -3.70
N VAL A 200 12.53 18.37 -2.95
CA VAL A 200 12.58 16.98 -2.45
C VAL A 200 11.77 16.08 -3.39
N ALA A 201 12.31 14.92 -3.75
CA ALA A 201 11.56 13.87 -4.43
C ALA A 201 11.04 12.86 -3.42
N ILE A 202 9.71 12.74 -3.31
CA ILE A 202 9.07 11.69 -2.53
C ILE A 202 8.89 10.48 -3.43
N VAL A 203 9.51 9.37 -3.06
CA VAL A 203 9.27 8.07 -3.71
C VAL A 203 8.24 7.35 -2.87
N ASN A 204 7.02 7.22 -3.39
CA ASN A 204 6.00 6.40 -2.75
C ASN A 204 6.30 4.93 -3.07
N ALA A 205 6.87 4.24 -2.10
CA ALA A 205 7.15 2.81 -2.15
C ALA A 205 6.24 2.06 -1.16
N PHE A 206 5.07 2.63 -0.84
CA PHE A 206 4.05 1.97 -0.02
C PHE A 206 2.76 1.77 -0.81
N ASP A 207 2.71 0.66 -1.53
CA ASP A 207 1.54 0.22 -2.29
C ASP A 207 1.01 -1.14 -1.78
N ARG A 208 1.71 -1.76 -0.80
CA ARG A 208 1.30 -3.01 -0.20
C ARG A 208 -0.16 -3.02 0.23
N THR A 209 -0.83 -4.07 -0.22
CA THR A 209 -2.08 -4.58 0.36
C THR A 209 -1.96 -6.08 0.56
N SER A 210 -2.40 -6.58 1.71
CA SER A 210 -2.16 -7.97 2.10
C SER A 210 -3.19 -8.46 3.10
N GLY A 211 -3.39 -9.78 3.15
CA GLY A 211 -4.02 -10.44 4.28
C GLY A 211 -3.08 -10.52 5.51
N PRO A 212 -3.62 -10.85 6.69
CA PRO A 212 -2.83 -11.00 7.90
C PRO A 212 -1.90 -12.22 7.84
N ALA A 213 -0.85 -12.20 8.67
CA ALA A 213 0.00 -13.36 8.90
C ALA A 213 -0.84 -14.55 9.37
N TRP A 214 -0.38 -15.76 9.06
CA TRP A 214 -1.13 -16.99 9.34
C TRP A 214 -0.19 -18.15 9.67
N PHE A 215 -0.73 -19.17 10.31
CA PHE A 215 -0.06 -20.46 10.51
C PHE A 215 -1.04 -21.61 10.34
N ASN A 216 -0.50 -22.80 10.08
CA ASN A 216 -1.27 -24.02 9.87
C ASN A 216 -0.40 -25.24 10.17
N ASP A 217 -0.60 -25.88 11.32
CA ASP A 217 0.05 -27.13 11.72
C ASP A 217 -0.95 -28.30 11.77
N GLU A 218 -0.59 -29.44 12.38
CA GLU A 218 -1.49 -30.61 12.46
C GLU A 218 -2.79 -30.31 13.23
N HIS A 219 -2.71 -29.56 14.33
CA HIS A 219 -3.81 -29.37 15.29
C HIS A 219 -4.34 -27.93 15.33
N HIS A 220 -3.58 -26.96 14.83
CA HIS A 220 -3.90 -25.55 14.93
C HIS A 220 -3.82 -24.82 13.59
N ALA A 221 -4.69 -23.85 13.41
CA ALA A 221 -4.60 -22.90 12.30
C ALA A 221 -5.28 -21.58 12.64
N GLY A 222 -4.79 -20.49 12.08
CA GLY A 222 -5.43 -19.19 12.24
C GLY A 222 -4.57 -18.04 11.77
N PHE A 223 -5.07 -16.83 12.02
CA PHE A 223 -4.41 -15.58 11.68
C PHE A 223 -3.71 -14.97 12.90
N MET A 224 -2.53 -14.38 12.68
CA MET A 224 -1.63 -13.86 13.71
C MET A 224 -1.45 -12.36 13.57
N ASN A 225 -2.46 -11.60 14.00
CA ASN A 225 -2.45 -10.12 14.00
C ASN A 225 -1.28 -9.53 14.80
N MET A 226 -0.67 -10.29 15.71
CA MET A 226 0.54 -9.87 16.44
C MET A 226 1.82 -9.92 15.60
N VAL A 227 1.79 -10.60 14.44
CA VAL A 227 2.93 -10.73 13.53
C VAL A 227 2.77 -9.82 12.32
N ASP A 228 1.56 -9.77 11.77
CA ASP A 228 1.16 -8.91 10.65
C ASP A 228 -0.37 -8.89 10.60
N GLN A 229 -0.99 -7.73 10.70
CA GLN A 229 -2.44 -7.56 10.58
C GLN A 229 -2.89 -7.55 9.12
N GLY A 230 -1.94 -7.48 8.18
CA GLY A 230 -2.21 -7.20 6.79
C GLY A 230 -2.57 -5.74 6.57
N VAL A 231 -2.55 -5.34 5.30
CA VAL A 231 -2.85 -3.97 4.91
C VAL A 231 -4.06 -3.98 3.98
N ALA A 232 -5.16 -3.39 4.45
CA ALA A 232 -6.37 -3.28 3.65
C ALA A 232 -6.22 -2.31 2.47
N TYR A 233 -6.97 -2.54 1.39
CA TYR A 233 -7.12 -1.55 0.32
C TYR A 233 -8.07 -0.44 0.78
N GLY A 234 -7.52 0.72 1.16
CA GLY A 234 -8.27 1.85 1.70
C GLY A 234 -8.76 1.63 3.13
N VAL A 235 -9.79 0.80 3.29
CA VAL A 235 -10.39 0.44 4.58
C VAL A 235 -10.85 -1.01 4.58
N ASP A 236 -10.88 -1.60 5.77
CA ASP A 236 -11.45 -2.92 6.02
C ASP A 236 -12.69 -2.84 6.91
N LEU A 237 -13.68 -3.67 6.58
CA LEU A 237 -14.94 -3.85 7.31
C LEU A 237 -15.12 -5.32 7.75
N HIS A 238 -14.14 -6.17 7.48
CA HIS A 238 -14.21 -7.62 7.69
C HIS A 238 -13.56 -8.05 9.02
N THR A 239 -12.68 -7.22 9.57
CA THR A 239 -11.96 -7.49 10.83
C THR A 239 -12.94 -7.43 12.01
N VAL A 240 -13.05 -8.57 12.71
CA VAL A 240 -13.95 -8.71 13.87
C VAL A 240 -13.22 -8.68 15.22
N GLY A 241 -11.90 -8.83 15.23
CA GLY A 241 -11.08 -8.90 16.44
C GLY A 241 -10.03 -10.00 16.35
N ASP A 242 -9.14 -10.03 17.34
CA ASP A 242 -8.10 -11.06 17.40
C ASP A 242 -8.71 -12.46 17.59
N GLN A 243 -8.20 -13.44 16.84
CA GLN A 243 -8.58 -14.84 17.00
C GLN A 243 -8.03 -15.36 18.34
N PHE A 244 -8.84 -16.09 19.09
CA PHE A 244 -8.43 -16.73 20.34
C PHE A 244 -8.54 -18.26 20.30
N ASP A 245 -9.39 -18.83 19.43
CA ASP A 245 -9.48 -20.29 19.25
C ASP A 245 -8.80 -20.74 17.95
N TYR A 246 -7.64 -21.37 18.10
CA TYR A 246 -6.83 -21.87 17.00
C TYR A 246 -6.95 -23.39 16.80
N GLN A 247 -7.63 -24.12 17.69
CA GLN A 247 -7.72 -25.58 17.64
C GLN A 247 -8.69 -26.04 16.56
N LYS A 248 -8.20 -26.80 15.57
CA LYS A 248 -9.00 -27.21 14.40
C LYS A 248 -10.16 -28.15 14.73
N ASP A 249 -10.02 -28.92 15.80
CA ASP A 249 -11.03 -29.87 16.27
C ASP A 249 -11.98 -29.26 17.31
N SER A 250 -11.80 -27.99 17.66
CA SER A 250 -12.73 -27.25 18.51
C SER A 250 -14.09 -27.13 17.81
N PRO A 251 -15.14 -27.80 18.31
CA PRO A 251 -16.42 -27.86 17.64
C PRO A 251 -17.21 -26.56 17.84
N TRP A 252 -18.00 -26.20 16.84
CA TRP A 252 -19.09 -25.25 17.06
C TRP A 252 -20.16 -25.90 17.94
N LEU A 253 -20.52 -25.26 19.04
CA LEU A 253 -21.60 -25.70 19.93
C LEU A 253 -22.83 -24.80 19.78
N ASP A 254 -22.60 -23.49 19.87
CA ASP A 254 -23.59 -22.41 19.70
C ASP A 254 -22.86 -21.07 19.47
N ASP A 255 -23.62 -19.97 19.39
CA ASP A 255 -23.06 -18.62 19.16
C ASP A 255 -22.16 -18.14 20.31
N ASP A 256 -22.33 -18.68 21.53
CA ASP A 256 -21.50 -18.35 22.70
C ASP A 256 -20.22 -19.22 22.75
N SER A 257 -20.14 -20.28 21.93
CA SER A 257 -19.01 -21.21 21.83
C SER A 257 -18.79 -21.66 20.37
N PRO A 258 -18.27 -20.76 19.51
CA PRO A 258 -18.25 -21.00 18.07
C PRO A 258 -17.14 -21.94 17.58
N GLY A 259 -16.17 -22.29 18.42
CA GLY A 259 -15.09 -23.24 18.11
C GLY A 259 -13.95 -22.64 17.27
N HIS A 260 -13.34 -23.45 16.40
CA HIS A 260 -12.19 -23.03 15.58
C HIS A 260 -12.46 -21.71 14.82
N GLY A 261 -11.58 -20.72 14.98
CA GLY A 261 -11.71 -19.42 14.33
C GLY A 261 -12.46 -18.38 15.17
N ALA A 262 -12.86 -18.71 16.40
CA ALA A 262 -13.45 -17.75 17.32
C ALA A 262 -12.53 -16.54 17.56
N SER A 263 -13.10 -15.35 17.49
CA SER A 263 -12.44 -14.07 17.70
C SER A 263 -13.19 -13.21 18.72
N TYR A 264 -12.54 -12.20 19.29
CA TYR A 264 -13.10 -11.39 20.38
C TYR A 264 -14.33 -10.53 20.01
N ALA A 265 -14.68 -10.40 18.72
CA ALA A 265 -15.81 -9.61 18.22
C ALA A 265 -15.78 -8.12 18.63
N ASP A 266 -14.67 -7.62 19.19
CA ASP A 266 -14.51 -6.27 19.72
C ASP A 266 -14.30 -5.21 18.62
N LEU A 267 -14.03 -5.67 17.40
CA LEU A 267 -13.87 -4.84 16.21
C LEU A 267 -15.04 -4.95 15.22
N GLU A 268 -16.08 -5.71 15.55
CA GLU A 268 -17.28 -5.75 14.72
C GLU A 268 -17.86 -4.35 14.51
N ALA A 269 -18.30 -4.10 13.27
CA ALA A 269 -18.80 -2.80 12.80
C ALA A 269 -17.81 -1.62 12.90
N LYS A 270 -16.52 -1.87 13.17
CA LYS A 270 -15.46 -0.86 13.05
C LYS A 270 -15.00 -0.75 11.60
N VAL A 271 -14.53 0.45 11.26
CA VAL A 271 -13.82 0.72 10.01
C VAL A 271 -12.35 0.73 10.34
N ILE A 272 -11.58 -0.21 9.80
CA ILE A 272 -10.14 -0.31 10.04
C ILE A 272 -9.41 0.35 8.87
N PRO A 273 -8.63 1.43 9.08
CA PRO A 273 -7.85 2.04 8.00
C PRO A 273 -6.75 1.12 7.50
N GLY A 274 -6.56 1.05 6.18
CA GLY A 274 -5.43 0.39 5.54
C GLY A 274 -4.60 1.38 4.73
N ASN A 275 -4.09 0.93 3.57
CA ASN A 275 -3.37 1.79 2.65
C ASN A 275 -4.34 2.78 1.99
N SER A 276 -4.22 4.07 2.35
CA SER A 276 -5.03 5.15 1.78
C SER A 276 -4.56 5.62 0.41
N PHE A 277 -3.37 5.18 0.00
CA PHE A 277 -2.64 5.61 -1.19
C PHE A 277 -2.44 7.13 -1.29
N ASN A 278 -2.46 7.85 -0.16
CA ASN A 278 -2.41 9.32 -0.11
C ASN A 278 -1.29 9.85 0.81
N PHE A 279 -0.26 9.05 1.05
CA PHE A 279 0.77 9.38 2.02
C PHE A 279 1.81 10.38 1.48
N SER A 280 1.97 10.52 0.16
CA SER A 280 2.78 11.59 -0.44
C SER A 280 2.31 13.00 -0.05
N TYR A 281 1.00 13.20 0.11
CA TYR A 281 0.45 14.45 0.64
C TYR A 281 0.89 14.69 2.10
N VAL A 282 0.90 13.63 2.92
CA VAL A 282 1.24 13.71 4.35
C VAL A 282 2.71 14.10 4.53
N HIS A 283 3.62 13.47 3.79
CA HIS A 283 5.04 13.81 3.76
C HIS A 283 5.27 15.21 3.19
N GLY A 284 4.69 15.46 2.01
CA GLY A 284 4.80 16.73 1.29
C GLY A 284 4.34 17.93 2.10
N LEU A 285 3.28 17.78 2.91
CA LEU A 285 2.81 18.83 3.81
C LEU A 285 3.90 19.28 4.78
N SER A 286 4.61 18.34 5.40
CA SER A 286 5.70 18.66 6.32
C SER A 286 6.96 19.17 5.62
N ILE A 287 7.24 18.69 4.39
CA ILE A 287 8.34 19.20 3.55
C ILE A 287 8.10 20.67 3.16
N ARG A 288 6.89 20.99 2.68
CA ARG A 288 6.48 22.36 2.37
C ARG A 288 6.57 23.26 3.61
N ASN A 289 6.06 22.79 4.75
CA ASN A 289 6.13 23.56 5.99
C ASN A 289 7.58 23.79 6.47
N ALA A 290 8.54 22.98 6.01
CA ALA A 290 9.97 23.18 6.23
C ALA A 290 10.63 24.14 5.22
N GLY A 291 9.89 24.64 4.21
CA GLY A 291 10.37 25.62 3.22
C GLY A 291 10.94 25.01 1.93
N TYR A 292 10.65 23.75 1.64
CA TYR A 292 11.10 23.06 0.44
C TYR A 292 9.95 22.85 -0.54
N SER A 293 10.26 22.85 -1.83
CA SER A 293 9.36 22.33 -2.85
C SER A 293 9.40 20.80 -2.82
N PHE A 294 8.38 20.14 -3.35
CA PHE A 294 8.44 18.70 -3.51
C PHE A 294 7.65 18.22 -4.72
N VAL A 295 8.03 17.05 -5.18
CA VAL A 295 7.31 16.23 -6.15
C VAL A 295 7.19 14.82 -5.60
N SER A 296 6.29 14.00 -6.15
CA SER A 296 6.24 12.59 -5.80
C SER A 296 6.08 11.69 -7.01
N VAL A 297 6.67 10.50 -6.92
CA VAL A 297 6.67 9.46 -7.94
C VAL A 297 6.39 8.11 -7.30
N SER A 298 5.72 7.21 -8.02
CA SER A 298 5.64 5.80 -7.66
C SER A 298 7.04 5.17 -7.76
N ASP A 299 7.34 4.17 -6.94
CA ASP A 299 8.62 3.45 -7.03
C ASP A 299 8.77 2.67 -8.36
N GLU A 300 7.69 2.18 -8.99
CA GLU A 300 7.79 1.52 -10.29
C GLU A 300 8.17 2.48 -11.42
N ALA A 301 7.68 3.72 -11.38
CA ALA A 301 8.08 4.76 -12.33
C ALA A 301 9.59 5.00 -12.24
N LEU A 302 10.09 5.03 -11.01
CA LEU A 302 11.50 5.28 -10.75
C LEU A 302 12.37 4.14 -11.32
N VAL A 303 12.01 2.87 -11.11
CA VAL A 303 12.78 1.71 -11.60
C VAL A 303 12.92 1.66 -13.13
N LYS A 304 11.95 2.20 -13.88
CA LYS A 304 11.88 2.04 -15.35
C LYS A 304 12.17 3.31 -16.14
N ASP A 305 11.89 4.49 -15.58
CA ASP A 305 12.09 5.77 -16.26
C ASP A 305 13.31 6.50 -15.65
N SER A 306 14.04 7.25 -16.49
CA SER A 306 15.28 7.92 -16.12
C SER A 306 15.03 9.23 -15.36
N LEU A 307 14.43 9.16 -14.17
CA LEU A 307 14.39 10.32 -13.28
C LEU A 307 15.80 10.54 -12.71
N ASP A 308 16.38 11.71 -12.98
CA ASP A 308 17.67 12.07 -12.41
C ASP A 308 17.50 12.48 -10.94
N LEU A 309 17.73 11.53 -10.03
CA LEU A 309 17.60 11.75 -8.59
C LEU A 309 18.56 12.82 -8.06
N LEU A 310 19.69 13.06 -8.73
CA LEU A 310 20.67 14.09 -8.33
C LEU A 310 20.18 15.51 -8.61
N SER A 311 19.10 15.67 -9.38
CA SER A 311 18.44 16.97 -9.56
C SER A 311 17.67 17.43 -8.31
N TYR A 312 17.44 16.54 -7.35
CA TYR A 312 16.73 16.82 -6.10
C TYR A 312 17.69 17.02 -4.93
N ALA A 313 17.33 17.92 -4.03
CA ALA A 313 18.10 18.18 -2.81
C ALA A 313 18.15 16.94 -1.89
N MET A 314 17.07 16.16 -1.88
CA MET A 314 16.91 14.95 -1.08
C MET A 314 15.85 14.03 -1.71
N VAL A 315 15.99 12.73 -1.49
CA VAL A 315 14.96 11.72 -1.72
C VAL A 315 14.31 11.34 -0.39
N ASP A 316 12.98 11.34 -0.33
CA ASP A 316 12.15 10.85 0.76
C ASP A 316 11.50 9.55 0.34
N TYR A 317 12.03 8.42 0.81
CA TYR A 317 11.55 7.07 0.50
C TYR A 317 10.51 6.63 1.53
N LEU A 318 9.26 6.71 1.12
CA LEU A 318 8.08 6.40 1.91
C LEU A 318 7.77 4.91 1.74
N ALA A 319 8.14 4.09 2.72
CA ALA A 319 7.97 2.65 2.69
C ALA A 319 6.84 2.13 3.59
N GLY A 320 6.13 2.98 4.34
CA GLY A 320 4.92 2.57 5.07
C GLY A 320 5.04 1.23 5.80
N GLU A 321 4.09 0.33 5.53
CA GLU A 321 4.16 -1.09 5.93
C GLU A 321 4.59 -2.03 4.80
N GLU A 322 5.27 -1.50 3.79
CA GLU A 322 5.81 -2.27 2.68
C GLU A 322 6.62 -3.45 3.22
N ARG A 323 6.34 -4.64 2.71
CA ARG A 323 6.89 -5.92 3.19
C ARG A 323 6.53 -7.04 2.23
N SER A 324 7.51 -7.90 1.98
CA SER A 324 7.40 -9.08 1.14
C SER A 324 6.21 -9.95 1.52
N THR A 325 5.33 -10.15 0.56
CA THR A 325 4.09 -10.91 0.71
C THR A 325 3.97 -11.93 -0.42
N TYR A 326 3.36 -13.08 -0.13
CA TYR A 326 3.17 -14.18 -1.08
C TYR A 326 1.71 -14.63 -1.06
N MET A 327 1.12 -14.82 -2.24
CA MET A 327 -0.27 -15.30 -2.31
C MET A 327 -0.40 -16.74 -1.77
N PRO A 328 -1.60 -17.14 -1.30
CA PRO A 328 -1.82 -18.50 -0.85
C PRO A 328 -1.55 -19.58 -1.91
N LYS A 329 -1.27 -20.81 -1.46
CA LYS A 329 -0.82 -21.97 -2.27
C LYS A 329 0.60 -21.87 -2.86
N ASN A 330 1.55 -21.40 -2.06
CA ASN A 330 2.98 -21.39 -2.37
C ASN A 330 3.30 -20.57 -3.63
N ASP A 331 2.74 -19.36 -3.70
CA ASP A 331 3.15 -18.40 -4.72
C ASP A 331 4.68 -18.23 -4.70
N SER A 332 5.30 -18.33 -5.87
CA SER A 332 6.74 -18.12 -6.03
C SER A 332 7.08 -16.66 -6.32
N VAL A 333 6.08 -15.83 -6.60
CA VAL A 333 6.26 -14.40 -6.83
C VAL A 333 6.28 -13.68 -5.49
N CYS A 334 7.36 -12.95 -5.22
CA CYS A 334 7.44 -12.04 -4.10
C CYS A 334 6.81 -10.71 -4.51
N HIS A 335 5.73 -10.33 -3.85
CA HIS A 335 5.11 -9.01 -4.01
C HIS A 335 5.61 -8.10 -2.89
N TYR A 336 5.62 -6.79 -3.12
CA TYR A 336 5.79 -5.80 -2.04
C TYR A 336 7.15 -5.88 -1.31
N GLN A 337 8.21 -6.33 -2.01
CA GLN A 337 9.55 -6.36 -1.44
C GLN A 337 10.04 -4.92 -1.23
N VAL A 338 10.56 -4.60 -0.03
CA VAL A 338 11.00 -3.23 0.29
C VAL A 338 12.23 -2.83 -0.52
N TRP A 339 13.14 -3.79 -0.73
CA TRP A 339 14.42 -3.58 -1.40
C TRP A 339 14.63 -4.49 -2.62
N PRO A 340 13.85 -4.32 -3.71
CA PRO A 340 14.13 -5.00 -4.95
C PRO A 340 15.53 -4.63 -5.47
N GLU A 341 16.21 -5.57 -6.12
CA GLU A 341 17.57 -5.38 -6.64
C GLU A 341 17.72 -4.13 -7.54
N SER A 342 16.70 -3.84 -8.36
CA SER A 342 16.67 -2.66 -9.21
C SER A 342 16.64 -1.35 -8.40
N MET A 343 15.88 -1.31 -7.30
CA MET A 343 15.82 -0.15 -6.41
C MET A 343 17.15 0.04 -5.68
N LEU A 344 17.74 -1.03 -5.16
CA LEU A 344 19.04 -0.97 -4.49
C LEU A 344 20.14 -0.46 -5.41
N ASN A 345 20.20 -0.94 -6.65
CA ASN A 345 21.16 -0.44 -7.65
C ASN A 345 21.04 1.07 -7.87
N MET A 346 19.81 1.58 -7.90
CA MET A 346 19.56 2.99 -8.13
C MET A 346 19.92 3.85 -6.91
N LEU A 347 19.47 3.45 -5.72
CA LEU A 347 19.80 4.14 -4.48
C LEU A 347 21.31 4.11 -4.22
N GLU A 348 21.99 3.01 -4.57
CA GLU A 348 23.44 2.90 -4.50
C GLU A 348 24.13 3.92 -5.40
N ASN A 349 23.73 4.04 -6.67
CA ASN A 349 24.29 5.07 -7.56
C ASN A 349 24.01 6.49 -7.03
N TYR A 350 22.76 6.78 -6.66
CA TYR A 350 22.36 8.08 -6.13
C TYR A 350 23.16 8.47 -4.87
N LEU A 351 23.29 7.55 -3.91
CA LEU A 351 24.00 7.80 -2.67
C LEU A 351 25.51 7.89 -2.92
N MET A 352 26.11 7.05 -3.76
CA MET A 352 27.56 7.14 -4.01
C MET A 352 27.97 8.44 -4.70
N ASP A 353 27.05 9.09 -5.42
CA ASP A 353 27.23 10.43 -6.02
C ASP A 353 26.89 11.59 -5.06
N GLY A 354 26.73 11.31 -3.77
CA GLY A 354 26.56 12.33 -2.73
C GLY A 354 25.11 12.65 -2.37
N GLY A 355 24.16 11.81 -2.81
CA GLY A 355 22.75 11.91 -2.51
C GLY A 355 22.40 12.00 -1.02
N LYS A 356 21.15 12.38 -0.74
CA LYS A 356 20.60 12.53 0.61
C LYS A 356 19.28 11.78 0.68
N LEU A 357 19.15 10.85 1.61
CA LEU A 357 18.01 9.95 1.67
C LEU A 357 17.37 9.95 3.06
N LEU A 358 16.07 10.18 3.12
CA LEU A 358 15.22 9.77 4.23
C LEU A 358 14.54 8.45 3.85
N VAL A 359 14.57 7.46 4.72
CA VAL A 359 13.81 6.22 4.60
C VAL A 359 12.96 6.04 5.85
N THR A 360 11.65 5.84 5.68
CA THR A 360 10.75 5.57 6.81
C THR A 360 9.80 4.43 6.50
N GLY A 361 9.75 3.42 7.37
CA GLY A 361 8.81 2.30 7.25
C GLY A 361 8.96 1.30 8.39
N ALA A 362 7.92 0.50 8.60
CA ALA A 362 7.87 -0.46 9.72
C ALA A 362 8.81 -1.65 9.52
N HIS A 363 9.02 -2.09 8.27
CA HIS A 363 9.70 -3.35 7.95
C HIS A 363 10.99 -3.18 7.12
N ILE A 364 11.56 -1.98 7.09
CA ILE A 364 12.72 -1.67 6.23
C ILE A 364 13.98 -2.48 6.57
N ALA A 365 14.05 -3.06 7.77
CA ALA A 365 15.19 -3.88 8.20
C ALA A 365 14.84 -5.36 8.27
N SER A 366 13.63 -5.69 8.70
CA SER A 366 13.17 -7.08 8.78
C SER A 366 12.92 -7.71 7.42
N ASP A 367 12.43 -6.94 6.44
CA ASP A 367 12.29 -7.41 5.05
C ASP A 367 13.66 -7.65 4.40
N MET A 368 14.60 -6.72 4.61
CA MET A 368 16.02 -6.88 4.25
C MET A 368 16.60 -8.19 4.80
N HIS A 369 16.32 -8.50 6.07
CA HIS A 369 16.85 -9.70 6.73
C HIS A 369 16.24 -10.98 6.15
N LEU A 370 14.93 -10.96 5.87
CA LEU A 370 14.23 -12.08 5.23
C LEU A 370 14.87 -12.48 3.89
N HIS A 371 15.38 -11.50 3.14
CA HIS A 371 16.03 -11.69 1.84
C HIS A 371 17.55 -11.81 1.90
N GLU A 372 18.14 -11.95 3.10
CA GLU A 372 19.59 -12.03 3.30
C GLU A 372 20.37 -10.82 2.74
N GLN A 373 19.72 -9.64 2.69
CA GLN A 373 20.28 -8.41 2.15
C GLN A 373 21.01 -7.55 3.20
N ASP A 374 21.17 -8.05 4.43
CA ASP A 374 21.73 -7.33 5.59
C ASP A 374 23.05 -6.61 5.28
N GLU A 375 23.98 -7.27 4.60
CA GLU A 375 25.29 -6.70 4.31
C GLU A 375 25.20 -5.52 3.33
N ARG A 376 24.39 -5.67 2.28
CA ARG A 376 24.28 -4.67 1.21
C ARG A 376 23.50 -3.45 1.70
N VAL A 377 22.29 -3.68 2.19
CA VAL A 377 21.40 -2.62 2.69
C VAL A 377 22.03 -1.95 3.91
N GLY A 378 22.62 -2.72 4.83
CA GLY A 378 23.24 -2.15 6.02
C GLY A 378 24.47 -1.29 5.73
N LYS A 379 25.28 -1.63 4.71
CA LYS A 379 26.40 -0.77 4.28
C LYS A 379 25.93 0.53 3.63
N LEU A 380 24.84 0.46 2.87
CA LEU A 380 24.27 1.59 2.12
C LEU A 380 23.47 2.54 3.03
N LEU A 381 22.59 1.99 3.86
CA LEU A 381 21.69 2.76 4.73
C LEU A 381 22.20 2.91 6.18
N LYS A 382 23.35 2.31 6.47
CA LYS A 382 24.14 2.49 7.71
C LYS A 382 23.50 1.95 8.99
N PHE A 383 22.51 1.07 8.86
CA PHE A 383 21.91 0.36 9.99
C PHE A 383 22.07 -1.16 9.89
N LYS A 384 21.79 -1.86 10.98
CA LYS A 384 21.59 -3.30 11.05
C LYS A 384 20.28 -3.61 11.76
N TRP A 385 19.62 -4.67 11.34
CA TRP A 385 18.39 -5.14 11.96
C TRP A 385 18.64 -5.66 13.38
N ARG A 386 17.67 -5.43 14.28
CA ARG A 386 17.69 -5.97 15.64
C ARG A 386 16.45 -6.75 16.02
N THR A 387 15.28 -6.17 15.81
CA THR A 387 14.01 -6.85 16.06
C THR A 387 12.89 -6.12 15.34
N SER A 388 11.86 -6.86 14.93
CA SER A 388 10.67 -6.36 14.23
C SER A 388 9.54 -5.93 15.16
N ASN A 389 9.68 -6.11 16.47
CA ASN A 389 8.65 -5.80 17.46
C ASN A 389 9.19 -4.80 18.49
N ALA A 390 9.77 -3.71 17.99
CA ALA A 390 10.53 -2.79 18.82
C ALA A 390 9.66 -1.82 19.63
N SER A 391 8.40 -1.62 19.26
CA SER A 391 7.49 -0.71 19.96
C SER A 391 6.05 -1.20 19.96
N ARG A 392 5.45 -1.31 21.14
CA ARG A 392 4.00 -1.55 21.32
C ARG A 392 3.21 -0.28 21.58
N LYS A 393 3.80 0.74 22.23
CA LYS A 393 3.10 2.03 22.51
C LYS A 393 3.28 3.07 21.41
N GLY A 394 4.18 2.85 20.45
CA GLY A 394 4.47 3.79 19.37
C GLY A 394 5.16 5.07 19.83
N GLN A 395 5.73 5.09 21.04
CA GLN A 395 6.35 6.29 21.62
C GLN A 395 7.85 6.31 21.34
N PHE A 396 8.37 7.47 20.92
CA PHE A 396 9.79 7.67 20.68
C PHE A 396 10.26 9.07 21.05
N TYR A 397 11.58 9.23 21.18
CA TYR A 397 12.24 10.50 21.47
C TYR A 397 13.57 10.62 20.72
N SER A 398 14.04 11.85 20.52
CA SER A 398 15.33 12.13 19.90
C SER A 398 16.47 12.02 20.91
N MET A 399 17.60 11.49 20.47
CA MET A 399 18.88 11.52 21.21
C MET A 399 19.65 12.84 20.99
N ASP A 400 19.26 13.61 19.98
CA ASP A 400 19.87 14.88 19.62
C ASP A 400 19.02 16.05 20.15
N PRO A 401 19.55 16.85 21.10
CA PRO A 401 18.88 18.05 21.62
C PRO A 401 18.62 19.14 20.57
N GLU A 402 19.39 19.18 19.48
CA GLU A 402 19.17 20.12 18.37
C GLU A 402 17.97 19.69 17.52
N PHE A 403 17.75 18.37 17.40
CA PHE A 403 16.58 17.82 16.73
C PHE A 403 15.29 18.09 17.53
N ALA A 404 15.28 17.79 18.84
CA ALA A 404 14.13 18.07 19.69
C ALA A 404 14.53 18.36 21.15
N PRO A 405 13.81 19.25 21.86
CA PRO A 405 14.07 19.52 23.27
C PRO A 405 14.06 18.24 24.12
N MET A 406 14.95 18.18 25.11
CA MET A 406 15.00 17.08 26.06
C MET A 406 13.64 16.87 26.74
N GLY A 407 13.12 15.64 26.68
CA GLY A 407 11.80 15.29 27.21
C GLY A 407 10.65 15.43 26.23
N GLN A 408 10.86 15.99 25.03
CA GLN A 408 9.87 15.95 23.96
C GLN A 408 9.62 14.49 23.55
N GLN A 409 8.35 14.09 23.58
CA GLN A 409 7.91 12.76 23.19
C GLN A 409 7.11 12.85 21.89
N PHE A 410 7.27 11.84 21.06
CA PHE A 410 6.57 11.66 19.80
C PHE A 410 5.76 10.36 19.87
N ARG A 411 4.73 10.25 19.02
CA ARG A 411 3.91 9.05 18.95
C ARG A 411 3.50 8.75 17.51
N PHE A 412 3.73 7.51 17.07
CA PHE A 412 3.10 6.92 15.90
C PHE A 412 1.99 5.94 16.29
N ASN A 413 1.13 5.60 15.34
CA ASN A 413 -0.03 4.77 15.60
C ASN A 413 0.31 3.28 15.66
N THR A 414 0.10 2.64 16.80
CA THR A 414 0.29 1.18 17.00
C THR A 414 -1.00 0.48 17.44
N GLY A 415 -2.13 1.17 17.36
CA GLY A 415 -3.44 0.63 17.73
C GLY A 415 -4.54 1.17 16.82
N ILE A 416 -5.79 0.96 17.22
CA ILE A 416 -6.95 1.34 16.41
C ILE A 416 -7.08 2.86 16.40
N ASP A 417 -7.10 3.43 15.20
CA ASP A 417 -7.34 4.84 14.94
C ASP A 417 -8.40 4.97 13.82
N PRO A 418 -9.27 5.99 13.84
CA PRO A 418 -10.28 6.16 12.79
C PRO A 418 -9.71 6.59 11.42
N LYS A 419 -8.42 6.95 11.33
CA LYS A 419 -7.80 7.50 10.11
C LYS A 419 -6.46 6.87 9.76
N LEU A 420 -5.69 6.45 10.75
CA LEU A 420 -4.35 5.88 10.55
C LEU A 420 -4.40 4.36 10.63
N TYR A 421 -3.67 3.69 9.74
CA TYR A 421 -3.44 2.26 9.85
C TYR A 421 -2.60 1.96 11.11
N THR A 422 -2.73 0.74 11.62
CA THR A 422 -1.95 0.25 12.76
C THR A 422 -0.54 -0.08 12.31
N VAL A 423 0.46 0.30 13.10
CA VAL A 423 1.83 -0.22 12.95
C VAL A 423 2.11 -1.26 14.04
N GLU A 424 1.94 -2.54 13.74
CA GLU A 424 2.18 -3.62 14.71
C GLU A 424 3.64 -4.03 14.85
N GLY A 425 4.43 -3.88 13.78
CA GLY A 425 5.75 -4.49 13.65
C GLY A 425 6.87 -3.50 13.33
N ALA A 426 7.02 -2.45 14.15
CA ALA A 426 8.08 -1.46 13.98
C ALA A 426 9.49 -2.05 14.23
N ASP A 427 10.40 -1.84 13.29
CA ASP A 427 11.78 -2.29 13.35
C ASP A 427 12.63 -1.46 14.34
N ALA A 428 13.55 -2.14 15.04
CA ALA A 428 14.69 -1.52 15.71
C ALA A 428 15.92 -1.53 14.80
N LEU A 429 16.52 -0.35 14.62
CA LEU A 429 17.65 -0.11 13.73
C LEU A 429 18.87 0.29 14.54
N GLU A 430 19.95 -0.47 14.52
CA GLU A 430 21.21 -0.05 15.15
C GLU A 430 22.23 0.45 14.13
N PRO A 431 23.09 1.43 14.46
CA PRO A 431 24.21 1.79 13.62
C PRO A 431 25.09 0.57 13.28
N ILE A 432 25.49 0.45 12.01
CA ILE A 432 26.36 -0.66 11.59
C ILE A 432 27.77 -0.56 12.22
N ASP A 433 28.27 0.67 12.37
CA ASP A 433 29.55 1.01 13.01
C ASP A 433 29.51 2.43 13.62
N SER A 434 30.65 2.94 14.06
CA SER A 434 30.78 4.25 14.73
C SER A 434 30.63 5.46 13.82
N THR A 435 30.52 5.29 12.51
CA THR A 435 30.32 6.40 11.55
C THR A 435 28.86 6.86 11.51
N ALA A 436 27.93 6.03 11.97
CA ALA A 436 26.51 6.34 12.08
C ALA A 436 26.09 6.45 13.55
N ILE A 437 25.02 7.21 13.80
CA ILE A 437 24.53 7.51 15.14
C ILE A 437 23.09 7.00 15.32
N THR A 438 22.74 6.63 16.55
CA THR A 438 21.33 6.45 16.93
C THR A 438 20.70 7.82 17.08
N LEU A 439 19.82 8.18 16.14
CA LEU A 439 19.11 9.46 16.13
C LEU A 439 17.92 9.46 17.10
N MET A 440 17.17 8.36 17.14
CA MET A 440 15.94 8.24 17.92
C MET A 440 15.87 6.93 18.68
N ARG A 441 15.11 6.90 19.77
CA ARG A 441 14.86 5.70 20.57
C ARG A 441 13.39 5.54 20.90
N TYR A 442 12.93 4.30 20.94
CA TYR A 442 11.62 3.96 21.46
C TYR A 442 11.60 4.14 22.98
N SER A 443 10.62 4.89 23.48
CA SER A 443 10.59 5.38 24.86
C SER A 443 10.37 4.29 25.90
N GLU A 444 9.77 3.16 25.49
CA GLU A 444 9.39 2.08 26.40
C GLU A 444 10.52 1.12 26.75
N ASN A 445 11.55 1.01 25.89
CA ASN A 445 12.63 0.03 26.03
C ASN A 445 14.02 0.56 25.62
N ASN A 446 14.12 1.82 25.18
CA ASN A 446 15.33 2.47 24.67
C ASN A 446 15.97 1.79 23.44
N MET A 447 15.26 0.88 22.76
CA MET A 447 15.72 0.35 21.47
C MET A 447 15.82 1.50 20.47
N SER A 448 16.79 1.37 19.55
CA SER A 448 17.06 2.42 18.56
C SER A 448 15.95 2.42 17.51
N ALA A 449 15.24 3.55 17.40
CA ALA A 449 14.11 3.75 16.50
C ALA A 449 14.51 4.40 15.17
N GLY A 450 15.71 5.00 15.13
CA GLY A 450 16.23 5.60 13.90
C GLY A 450 17.74 5.77 13.95
N VAL A 451 18.36 5.65 12.79
CA VAL A 451 19.80 5.78 12.57
C VAL A 451 20.05 6.92 11.59
N ALA A 452 21.09 7.71 11.83
CA ALA A 452 21.51 8.76 10.95
C ALA A 452 23.01 8.63 10.61
N PHE A 453 23.35 8.97 9.38
CA PHE A 453 24.72 8.99 8.86
C PHE A 453 24.92 10.22 7.98
N ARG A 454 26.09 10.82 8.08
CA ARG A 454 26.54 11.88 7.18
C ARG A 454 28.03 11.71 6.90
N GLY A 455 28.38 11.68 5.63
CA GLY A 455 29.75 11.55 5.14
C GLY A 455 29.78 11.83 3.64
N VAL A 456 30.33 10.91 2.85
CA VAL A 456 30.27 10.99 1.37
C VAL A 456 28.85 11.15 0.84
N TYR A 457 27.85 10.66 1.57
CA TYR A 457 26.42 10.91 1.38
C TYR A 457 25.71 11.02 2.73
N GLY A 458 24.40 11.29 2.73
CA GLY A 458 23.61 11.39 3.95
C GLY A 458 22.42 10.44 3.94
N VAL A 459 22.18 9.74 5.05
CA VAL A 459 21.00 8.88 5.22
C VAL A 459 20.40 9.09 6.61
N VAL A 460 19.08 9.18 6.70
CA VAL A 460 18.31 9.00 7.92
C VAL A 460 17.32 7.86 7.67
N SER A 461 17.39 6.81 8.51
CA SER A 461 16.48 5.66 8.43
C SER A 461 15.67 5.57 9.72
N LEU A 462 14.35 5.50 9.61
CA LEU A 462 13.41 5.35 10.74
C LEU A 462 12.69 4.00 10.63
N GLY A 463 12.70 3.23 11.72
CA GLY A 463 12.06 1.91 11.79
C GLY A 463 10.55 1.96 12.02
N PHE A 464 9.94 3.10 11.72
CA PHE A 464 8.50 3.32 11.75
C PHE A 464 8.11 4.28 10.60
N PRO A 465 6.87 4.21 10.10
CA PRO A 465 6.40 5.09 9.04
C PRO A 465 6.18 6.53 9.52
N PHE A 466 6.65 7.52 8.77
CA PHE A 466 6.48 8.94 9.14
C PHE A 466 5.01 9.39 9.11
N GLU A 467 4.26 8.93 8.11
CA GLU A 467 2.84 9.18 7.92
C GLU A 467 1.98 8.70 9.10
N SER A 468 2.48 7.71 9.86
CA SER A 468 1.80 7.13 11.02
C SER A 468 2.01 7.94 12.31
N ILE A 469 2.91 8.94 12.32
CA ILE A 469 3.05 9.89 13.45
C ILE A 469 1.74 10.66 13.62
N VAL A 470 1.12 10.59 14.79
CA VAL A 470 -0.29 10.97 14.95
C VAL A 470 -0.53 12.48 14.87
N ASP A 471 0.39 13.28 15.41
CA ASP A 471 0.24 14.74 15.47
C ASP A 471 0.97 15.44 14.31
N GLN A 472 0.29 16.35 13.62
CA GLN A 472 0.85 17.08 12.48
C GLN A 472 2.05 17.96 12.86
N LYS A 473 2.03 18.62 14.02
CA LYS A 473 3.16 19.46 14.44
C LYS A 473 4.38 18.61 14.74
N MET A 474 4.17 17.42 15.29
CA MET A 474 5.23 16.44 15.53
C MET A 474 5.82 15.93 14.21
N ARG A 475 4.99 15.66 13.19
CA ARG A 475 5.45 15.38 11.82
C ARG A 475 6.31 16.51 11.26
N ASP A 476 5.83 17.75 11.37
CA ASP A 476 6.55 18.92 10.88
C ASP A 476 7.93 19.09 11.55
N ILE A 477 8.02 18.84 12.86
CA ILE A 477 9.29 18.85 13.60
C ILE A 477 10.23 17.77 13.07
N VAL A 478 9.75 16.53 12.96
CA VAL A 478 10.59 15.40 12.50
C VAL A 478 11.13 15.67 11.09
N MET A 479 10.27 16.04 10.14
CA MET A 479 10.68 16.30 8.76
C MET A 479 11.66 17.47 8.66
N LYS A 480 11.34 18.59 9.31
CA LYS A 480 12.21 19.79 9.28
C LYS A 480 13.61 19.48 9.81
N GLN A 481 13.71 18.69 10.87
CA GLN A 481 14.99 18.41 11.50
C GLN A 481 15.80 17.37 10.74
N THR A 482 15.14 16.40 10.11
CA THR A 482 15.78 15.51 9.13
C THR A 482 16.37 16.30 7.97
N LEU A 483 15.59 17.22 7.38
CA LEU A 483 16.07 18.11 6.31
C LEU A 483 17.27 18.95 6.77
N ASN A 484 17.21 19.53 7.97
CA ASN A 484 18.33 20.29 8.52
C ASN A 484 19.59 19.45 8.69
N TYR A 485 19.45 18.24 9.24
CA TYR A 485 20.57 17.31 9.46
C TYR A 485 21.26 16.92 8.13
N LEU A 486 20.46 16.64 7.10
CA LEU A 486 20.93 16.17 5.80
C LEU A 486 21.43 17.30 4.88
N LEU A 487 20.84 18.50 4.96
CA LEU A 487 21.05 19.58 3.97
C LEU A 487 21.74 20.83 4.51
N ASN A 488 21.57 21.17 5.80
CA ASN A 488 21.86 22.53 6.30
C ASN A 488 22.95 22.61 7.38
N HIS A 489 23.60 21.51 7.74
CA HIS A 489 24.63 21.57 8.78
C HIS A 489 25.96 22.04 8.20
N LYS A 490 26.57 23.03 8.84
CA LYS A 490 27.95 23.45 8.55
C LYS A 490 28.88 22.28 8.86
N ASP A 491 29.76 21.97 7.94
CA ASP A 491 30.91 21.12 8.22
C ASP A 491 31.74 21.84 9.29
N ASP A 492 31.77 21.29 10.50
CA ASP A 492 32.84 21.62 11.44
C ASP A 492 34.10 20.93 10.90
N GLU A 493 34.90 21.69 10.15
CA GLU A 493 36.31 21.37 9.84
C GLU A 493 37.13 21.15 11.12
#